data_AF-A0A8H6FHQ2-F1
#
_entry.id   AF-A0A8H6FHQ2-F1
#
_cell.length_a   1.000
_cell.length_b   1.000
_cell.length_c   1.000
_cell.angle_alpha   90.00
_cell.angle_beta   90.00
_cell.angle_gamma   90.00
#
_symmetry.space_group_name_H-M   'P 1'
#
loop_
_entity.id
_entity.type
_entity.pdbx_description
1 polymer ?
#
loop_
_entity_poly.entity_id
_entity_poly.type
_entity_poly.pdbx_seq_one_letter_code
_entity_poly.pdbx_strand_id
1 'polypeptide(L)'
;MQESQVPIPDEFRSDLHYVEALDTRSNEEILDSLSEHAPVTSEKNVWTYWHSGVRSMPAWCQRNVVNWVRLSGPSWSIRILDNVPSSPNNALNWVSAGLLPETFVKGTMDGPYTGPHSADFLRGACLFLYGGVWMDVGIILIRRLENICWRQLEDPDSPFEVSVPWMYGTVMANHFVASRKGNPFIKRWSQQWDCGLVGPL
;
A
#
# COMPACT_ATOMS: atom_id res chain seq x y z
N MET A 1 -17.00 4.06 -23.75
CA MET A 1 -16.12 5.07 -24.38
C MET A 1 -14.88 4.33 -24.84
N GLN A 2 -14.59 4.30 -26.15
CA GLN A 2 -13.39 3.65 -26.67
C GLN A 2 -12.20 4.49 -26.19
N GLU A 3 -11.42 3.99 -25.22
CA GLU A 3 -10.21 4.68 -24.77
C GLU A 3 -9.30 4.83 -25.98
N SER A 4 -9.08 6.08 -26.41
CA SER A 4 -8.16 6.36 -27.50
C SER A 4 -6.77 5.98 -27.03
N GLN A 5 -6.24 4.88 -27.57
CA GLN A 5 -4.85 4.51 -27.38
C GLN A 5 -3.99 5.69 -27.86
N VAL A 6 -3.27 6.33 -26.95
CA VAL A 6 -2.28 7.35 -27.31
C VAL A 6 -1.18 6.61 -28.08
N PRO A 7 -0.95 6.91 -29.37
CA PRO A 7 0.04 6.21 -30.14
C PRO A 7 1.43 6.47 -29.55
N ILE A 8 2.24 5.43 -29.44
CA ILE A 8 3.64 5.55 -29.03
C ILE A 8 4.37 6.36 -30.11
N PRO A 9 5.05 7.48 -29.79
CA PRO A 9 5.82 8.24 -30.76
C PRO A 9 6.87 7.35 -31.45
N ASP A 10 7.09 7.56 -32.75
CA ASP A 10 7.94 6.68 -33.57
C ASP A 10 9.36 6.52 -33.01
N GLU A 11 9.90 7.61 -32.45
CA GLU A 11 11.22 7.64 -31.80
C GLU A 11 11.34 6.72 -30.58
N PHE A 12 10.22 6.34 -29.95
CA PHE A 12 10.19 5.44 -28.79
C PHE A 12 9.59 4.07 -29.12
N ARG A 13 9.25 3.80 -30.38
CA ARG A 13 8.56 2.56 -30.77
C ARG A 13 9.39 1.30 -30.54
N SER A 14 10.73 1.40 -30.54
CA SER A 14 11.63 0.30 -30.17
C SER A 14 11.75 0.08 -28.67
N ASP A 15 11.49 1.11 -27.87
CA ASP A 15 11.83 1.15 -26.45
C ASP A 15 10.61 0.94 -25.55
N LEU A 16 9.42 1.26 -26.07
CA LEU A 16 8.15 1.15 -25.38
C LEU A 16 7.26 0.12 -26.06
N HIS A 17 6.62 -0.72 -25.25
CA HIS A 17 5.51 -1.55 -25.69
C HIS A 17 4.29 -1.22 -24.84
N TYR A 18 3.12 -1.27 -25.46
CA TYR A 18 1.86 -1.13 -24.75
C TYR A 18 1.64 -2.34 -23.84
N VAL A 19 1.13 -2.11 -22.64
CA VAL A 19 0.74 -3.15 -21.70
C VAL A 19 -0.77 -3.03 -21.48
N GLU A 20 -1.50 -4.06 -21.89
CA GLU A 20 -2.94 -4.16 -21.65
C GLU A 20 -3.22 -4.18 -20.14
N ALA A 21 -4.27 -3.48 -19.72
CA ALA A 21 -4.74 -3.53 -18.34
C ALA A 21 -5.24 -4.95 -18.00
N LEU A 22 -4.86 -5.46 -16.83
CA LEU A 22 -5.33 -6.76 -16.34
C LEU A 22 -6.74 -6.69 -15.74
N ASP A 23 -7.29 -5.49 -15.61
CA ASP A 23 -8.65 -5.23 -15.12
C ASP A 23 -9.33 -4.23 -16.06
N THR A 24 -10.48 -4.62 -16.60
CA THR A 24 -11.24 -3.84 -17.59
C THR A 24 -12.41 -3.07 -16.98
N ARG A 25 -12.61 -3.13 -15.66
CA ARG A 25 -13.66 -2.39 -14.97
C ARG A 25 -13.41 -0.88 -15.12
N SER A 26 -14.51 -0.13 -15.07
CA SER A 26 -14.46 1.33 -15.01
C SER A 26 -13.79 1.80 -13.71
N ASN A 27 -13.33 3.04 -13.69
CA ASN A 27 -12.73 3.63 -12.48
C ASN A 27 -13.72 3.59 -11.30
N GLU A 28 -15.01 3.85 -11.56
CA GLU A 28 -16.04 3.84 -10.52
C GLU A 28 -16.25 2.45 -9.93
N GLU A 29 -16.40 1.42 -10.77
CA GLU A 29 -16.53 0.03 -10.30
C GLU A 29 -15.31 -0.43 -9.49
N ILE A 30 -14.11 0.01 -9.88
CA ILE A 30 -12.89 -0.28 -9.11
C ILE A 30 -12.94 0.44 -7.75
N LEU A 31 -13.23 1.73 -7.72
CA LEU A 31 -13.28 2.51 -6.48
C LEU A 31 -14.39 2.05 -5.52
N ASP A 32 -15.54 1.62 -6.05
CA ASP A 32 -16.59 0.97 -5.27
C ASP A 32 -16.08 -0.32 -4.63
N SER A 33 -15.44 -1.19 -5.42
CA SER A 33 -14.87 -2.44 -4.88
C SER A 33 -13.78 -2.21 -3.82
N LEU A 34 -13.02 -1.12 -3.93
CA LEU A 34 -11.99 -0.73 -2.95
C LEU A 34 -12.59 -0.14 -1.66
N SER A 35 -13.88 0.21 -1.67
CA SER A 35 -14.63 0.67 -0.49
C SER A 35 -15.21 -0.50 0.32
N GLU A 36 -15.20 -1.71 -0.24
CA GLU A 36 -15.68 -2.92 0.43
C GLU A 36 -14.55 -3.66 1.16
N HIS A 37 -14.93 -4.45 2.17
CA HIS A 37 -13.99 -5.35 2.84
C HIS A 37 -13.88 -6.67 2.08
N ALA A 38 -12.64 -7.04 1.72
CA ALA A 38 -12.33 -8.33 1.09
C ALA A 38 -11.55 -9.23 2.06
N PRO A 39 -11.81 -10.54 2.20
CA PRO A 39 -10.98 -11.40 3.07
C PRO A 39 -9.51 -11.48 2.60
N VAL A 40 -8.56 -11.71 3.52
CA VAL A 40 -7.15 -12.00 3.19
C VAL A 40 -6.99 -13.49 2.93
N THR A 41 -6.67 -13.85 1.68
CA THR A 41 -6.56 -15.24 1.23
C THR A 41 -5.13 -15.65 0.84
N SER A 42 -4.23 -14.68 0.69
CA SER A 42 -2.80 -14.90 0.36
C SER A 42 -1.96 -13.75 0.91
N GLU A 43 -0.63 -13.80 0.73
CA GLU A 43 0.27 -12.68 1.05
C GLU A 43 0.31 -11.60 -0.05
N LYS A 44 -0.32 -11.81 -1.22
CA LYS A 44 -0.40 -10.82 -2.31
C LYS A 44 -1.42 -9.73 -2.02
N ASN A 45 -1.09 -8.90 -1.04
CA ASN A 45 -1.87 -7.74 -0.63
C ASN A 45 -1.09 -6.46 -0.89
N VAL A 46 -1.75 -5.43 -1.40
CA VAL A 46 -1.25 -4.06 -1.35
C VAL A 46 -2.04 -3.32 -0.28
N TRP A 47 -1.34 -2.88 0.75
CA TRP A 47 -1.90 -2.08 1.85
C TRP A 47 -1.59 -0.61 1.62
N THR A 48 -2.57 0.23 1.87
CA THR A 48 -2.42 1.68 1.89
C THR A 48 -3.39 2.28 2.89
N TYR A 49 -3.27 3.58 3.15
CA TYR A 49 -4.09 4.28 4.11
C TYR A 49 -4.51 5.65 3.61
N TRP A 50 -5.79 5.96 3.83
CA TRP A 50 -6.31 7.31 3.72
C TRP A 50 -7.39 7.53 4.78
N HIS A 51 -7.10 8.41 5.74
CA HIS A 51 -7.89 8.62 6.96
C HIS A 51 -9.41 8.76 6.75
N SER A 52 -9.85 9.33 5.62
CA SER A 52 -11.26 9.58 5.32
C SER A 52 -11.85 8.68 4.22
N GLY A 53 -11.16 7.59 3.85
CA GLY A 53 -11.64 6.59 2.90
C GLY A 53 -11.28 6.86 1.43
N VAL A 54 -11.41 5.85 0.57
CA VAL A 54 -10.95 5.93 -0.83
C VAL A 54 -11.64 7.05 -1.63
N ARG A 55 -12.92 7.29 -1.38
CA ARG A 55 -13.71 8.29 -2.11
C ARG A 55 -13.36 9.73 -1.75
N SER A 56 -12.76 9.97 -0.59
CA SER A 56 -12.33 11.32 -0.17
C SER A 56 -10.93 11.68 -0.66
N MET A 57 -10.19 10.73 -1.25
CA MET A 57 -8.86 11.00 -1.79
C MET A 57 -8.90 12.06 -2.89
N PRO A 58 -7.85 12.88 -3.06
CA PRO A 58 -7.68 13.68 -4.26
C PRO A 58 -7.81 12.82 -5.52
N ALA A 59 -8.45 13.36 -6.57
CA ALA A 59 -8.73 12.60 -7.79
C ALA A 59 -7.48 11.98 -8.44
N TRP A 60 -6.31 12.60 -8.28
CA TRP A 60 -5.05 12.05 -8.78
C TRP A 60 -4.58 10.83 -7.98
N CYS A 61 -4.78 10.80 -6.65
CA CYS A 61 -4.54 9.60 -5.83
C CYS A 61 -5.51 8.47 -6.18
N GLN A 62 -6.79 8.80 -6.43
CA GLN A 62 -7.78 7.81 -6.88
C GLN A 62 -7.34 7.16 -8.20
N ARG A 63 -6.80 7.95 -9.14
CA ARG A 63 -6.22 7.42 -10.39
C ARG A 63 -5.04 6.49 -10.14
N ASN A 64 -4.18 6.79 -9.16
CA ASN A 64 -3.06 5.92 -8.80
C ASN A 64 -3.56 4.56 -8.31
N VAL A 65 -4.46 4.51 -7.34
CA VAL A 65 -4.96 3.24 -6.79
C VAL A 65 -5.74 2.42 -7.82
N VAL A 66 -6.49 3.09 -8.71
CA VAL A 66 -7.14 2.42 -9.86
C VAL A 66 -6.10 1.81 -10.80
N ASN A 67 -5.03 2.54 -11.10
CA ASN A 67 -3.93 2.02 -11.91
C ASN A 67 -3.22 0.83 -11.24
N TRP A 68 -3.10 0.83 -9.90
CA TRP A 68 -2.54 -0.32 -9.18
C TRP A 68 -3.39 -1.58 -9.38
N VAL A 69 -4.72 -1.47 -9.31
CA VAL A 69 -5.64 -2.58 -9.59
C VAL A 69 -5.44 -3.11 -11.01
N ARG A 70 -5.38 -2.21 -12.00
CA ARG A 70 -5.19 -2.58 -13.41
C ARG A 70 -3.85 -3.26 -13.69
N LEU A 71 -2.78 -2.83 -13.04
CA LEU A 71 -1.44 -3.41 -13.26
C LEU A 71 -1.21 -4.70 -12.49
N SER A 72 -1.82 -4.85 -11.32
CA SER A 72 -1.63 -6.02 -10.46
C SER A 72 -2.62 -7.14 -10.81
N GLY A 73 -3.77 -6.78 -11.39
CA GLY A 73 -4.81 -7.71 -11.80
C GLY A 73 -5.43 -8.48 -10.63
N PRO A 74 -6.19 -9.55 -10.90
CA PRO A 74 -6.93 -10.29 -9.88
C PRO A 74 -6.03 -11.09 -8.92
N SER A 75 -4.73 -11.19 -9.21
CA SER A 75 -3.78 -11.91 -8.38
C SER A 75 -3.36 -11.16 -7.11
N TRP A 76 -3.66 -9.86 -7.03
CA TRP A 76 -3.39 -9.01 -5.88
C TRP A 76 -4.68 -8.40 -5.32
N SER A 77 -4.77 -8.32 -3.99
CA SER A 77 -5.82 -7.57 -3.31
C SER A 77 -5.29 -6.19 -2.89
N ILE A 78 -5.84 -5.13 -3.47
CA ILE A 78 -5.54 -3.75 -3.04
C ILE A 78 -6.49 -3.37 -1.91
N ARG A 79 -5.96 -2.85 -0.80
CA ARG A 79 -6.67 -2.62 0.47
C ARG A 79 -6.36 -1.22 0.97
N ILE A 80 -7.41 -0.43 1.14
CA ILE A 80 -7.31 0.98 1.51
C ILE A 80 -7.89 1.13 2.90
N LEU A 81 -7.03 1.20 3.92
CA LEU A 81 -7.45 1.41 5.30
C LEU A 81 -7.87 2.86 5.52
N ASP A 82 -8.80 3.07 6.44
CA ASP A 82 -9.29 4.39 6.83
C ASP A 82 -9.57 4.48 8.34
N ASN A 83 -9.97 5.67 8.80
CA ASN A 83 -10.45 5.88 10.18
C ASN A 83 -11.95 6.24 10.20
N VAL A 84 -12.68 5.96 9.13
CA VAL A 84 -14.09 6.30 9.02
C VAL A 84 -14.89 5.37 9.94
N PRO A 85 -15.69 5.90 10.89
CA PRO A 85 -16.50 5.06 11.76
C PRO A 85 -17.47 4.19 10.96
N SER A 86 -17.56 2.90 11.32
CA SER A 86 -18.37 1.89 10.62
C SER A 86 -17.95 1.58 9.18
N SER A 87 -16.84 2.14 8.69
CA SER A 87 -16.27 1.69 7.42
C SER A 87 -15.86 0.24 7.53
N PRO A 88 -16.19 -0.60 6.52
CA PRO A 88 -15.69 -1.97 6.48
C PRO A 88 -14.16 -2.01 6.41
N ASN A 89 -13.53 -0.95 5.90
CA ASN A 89 -12.08 -0.79 5.81
C ASN A 89 -11.45 0.04 6.94
N ASN A 90 -12.21 0.31 8.02
CA ASN A 90 -11.64 0.94 9.20
C ASN A 90 -10.39 0.17 9.67
N ALA A 91 -9.31 0.88 9.95
CA ALA A 91 -8.01 0.30 10.25
C ALA A 91 -8.04 -0.67 11.44
N LEU A 92 -8.91 -0.43 12.43
CA LEU A 92 -9.06 -1.29 13.60
C LEU A 92 -9.79 -2.61 13.32
N ASN A 93 -10.41 -2.77 12.15
CA ASN A 93 -10.92 -4.06 11.69
C ASN A 93 -9.79 -4.99 11.20
N TRP A 94 -8.66 -4.42 10.81
CA TRP A 94 -7.50 -5.13 10.27
C TRP A 94 -6.40 -5.31 11.31
N VAL A 95 -6.12 -4.27 12.08
CA VAL A 95 -5.04 -4.26 13.05
C VAL A 95 -5.62 -4.10 14.44
N SER A 96 -5.36 -5.08 15.32
CA SER A 96 -5.82 -5.02 16.70
C SER A 96 -5.24 -3.80 17.42
N ALA A 97 -6.05 -3.15 18.26
CA ALA A 97 -5.65 -1.98 19.03
C ALA A 97 -4.33 -2.17 19.82
N GLY A 98 -4.04 -3.39 20.31
CA GLY A 98 -2.80 -3.67 21.04
C GLY A 98 -1.51 -3.66 20.20
N LEU A 99 -1.60 -3.49 18.88
CA LEU A 99 -0.45 -3.34 17.97
C LEU A 99 -0.22 -1.90 17.54
N LEU A 100 -1.05 -0.96 18.01
CA LEU A 100 -1.02 0.44 17.61
C LEU A 100 -0.91 1.34 18.84
N PRO A 101 -0.29 2.53 18.72
CA PRO A 101 -0.26 3.49 19.81
C PRO A 101 -1.68 3.88 20.26
N GLU A 102 -1.85 4.10 21.57
CA GLU A 102 -3.12 4.51 22.15
C GLU A 102 -3.68 5.78 21.49
N THR A 103 -2.81 6.70 21.08
CA THR A 103 -3.20 7.94 20.38
C THR A 103 -3.83 7.69 19.01
N PHE A 104 -3.39 6.65 18.29
CA PHE A 104 -4.05 6.20 17.07
C PHE A 104 -5.42 5.62 17.40
N VAL A 105 -5.46 4.68 18.34
CA VAL A 105 -6.68 3.93 18.71
C VAL A 105 -7.78 4.87 19.21
N LYS A 106 -7.42 5.87 20.02
CA LYS A 106 -8.37 6.85 20.56
C LYS A 106 -8.62 8.04 19.63
N GLY A 107 -7.91 8.13 18.50
CA GLY A 107 -8.03 9.24 17.55
C GLY A 107 -7.62 10.60 18.14
N THR A 108 -6.64 10.61 19.06
CA THR A 108 -6.19 11.81 19.77
C THR A 108 -4.92 12.43 19.20
N MET A 109 -4.41 11.91 18.08
CA MET A 109 -3.29 12.52 17.35
C MET A 109 -3.70 13.86 16.73
N ASP A 110 -2.83 14.86 16.83
CA ASP A 110 -3.05 16.20 16.30
C ASP A 110 -1.89 16.68 15.40
N GLY A 111 -2.05 17.87 14.83
CA GLY A 111 -1.07 18.49 13.94
C GLY A 111 -1.21 18.09 12.46
N PRO A 112 -0.38 18.69 11.59
CA PRO A 112 -0.52 18.53 10.13
C PRO A 112 -0.08 17.16 9.61
N TYR A 113 0.63 16.36 10.43
CA TYR A 113 1.22 15.08 10.03
C TYR A 113 0.46 13.87 10.60
N THR A 114 -0.73 14.06 11.17
CA THR A 114 -1.56 12.96 11.67
C THR A 114 -1.78 11.86 10.64
N GLY A 115 -2.07 12.23 9.38
CA GLY A 115 -2.28 11.28 8.28
C GLY A 115 -1.03 10.43 7.99
N PRO A 116 0.12 11.05 7.67
CA PRO A 116 1.39 10.33 7.48
C PRO A 116 1.80 9.45 8.68
N HIS A 117 1.72 9.97 9.91
CA HIS A 117 2.09 9.17 11.09
C HIS A 117 1.13 7.98 11.32
N SER A 118 -0.16 8.15 11.03
CA SER A 118 -1.13 7.04 11.03
C SER A 118 -0.72 5.94 10.06
N ALA A 119 -0.28 6.31 8.85
CA ALA A 119 0.23 5.36 7.86
C ALA A 119 1.49 4.64 8.37
N ASP A 120 2.39 5.33 9.07
CA ASP A 120 3.60 4.72 9.64
C ASP A 120 3.29 3.60 10.64
N PHE A 121 2.32 3.81 11.53
CA PHE A 121 1.91 2.78 12.50
C PHE A 121 1.25 1.56 11.82
N LEU A 122 0.38 1.81 10.85
CA LEU A 122 -0.34 0.75 10.15
C LEU A 122 0.57 -0.08 9.23
N ARG A 123 1.58 0.54 8.63
CA ARG A 123 2.50 -0.11 7.69
C ARG A 123 3.17 -1.34 8.28
N GLY A 124 3.83 -1.15 9.42
CA GLY A 124 4.52 -2.22 10.09
C GLY A 124 3.57 -3.34 10.52
N ALA A 125 2.41 -2.98 11.08
CA ALA A 125 1.42 -3.93 11.55
C ALA A 125 0.81 -4.77 10.40
N CYS A 126 0.39 -4.13 9.31
CA CYS A 126 -0.20 -4.83 8.16
C CYS A 126 0.79 -5.81 7.52
N LEU A 127 2.03 -5.36 7.28
CA LEU A 127 3.07 -6.20 6.69
C LEU A 127 3.47 -7.35 7.60
N PHE A 128 3.54 -7.12 8.92
CA PHE A 128 3.83 -8.20 9.87
C PHE A 128 2.71 -9.25 9.91
N LEU A 129 1.45 -8.82 9.98
CA LEU A 129 0.30 -9.73 10.11
C LEU A 129 -0.03 -10.49 8.82
N TYR A 130 0.14 -9.85 7.66
CA TYR A 130 -0.41 -10.34 6.40
C TYR A 130 0.60 -10.46 5.27
N GLY A 131 1.80 -9.90 5.42
CA GLY A 131 2.75 -9.76 4.33
C GLY A 131 2.24 -8.84 3.21
N GLY A 132 2.90 -8.89 2.07
CA GLY A 132 2.55 -8.14 0.87
C GLY A 132 3.37 -6.87 0.74
N VAL A 133 2.73 -5.82 0.23
CA VAL A 133 3.35 -4.54 -0.10
C VAL A 133 2.57 -3.42 0.56
N TRP A 134 3.24 -2.51 1.24
CA TRP A 134 2.68 -1.22 1.59
C TRP A 134 3.05 -0.20 0.53
N MET A 135 2.09 0.62 0.13
CA MET A 135 2.30 1.72 -0.82
C MET A 135 1.53 2.95 -0.36
N ASP A 136 2.19 4.09 -0.25
CA ASP A 136 1.49 5.36 -0.04
C ASP A 136 0.71 5.74 -1.30
N VAL A 137 -0.50 6.33 -1.15
CA VAL A 137 -1.42 6.66 -2.26
C VAL A 137 -0.81 7.57 -3.34
N GLY A 138 0.26 8.29 -3.00
CA GLY A 138 1.01 9.14 -3.93
C GLY A 138 1.84 8.36 -4.96
N ILE A 139 2.03 7.05 -4.78
CA ILE A 139 2.91 6.25 -5.64
C ILE A 139 2.24 6.00 -7.00
N ILE A 140 2.94 6.40 -8.05
CA ILE A 140 2.60 6.03 -9.43
C ILE A 140 3.29 4.70 -9.73
N LEU A 141 2.50 3.62 -9.81
CA LEU A 141 3.02 2.30 -10.17
C LEU A 141 3.14 2.20 -11.69
N ILE A 142 4.36 1.96 -12.19
CA ILE A 142 4.64 1.84 -13.64
C ILE A 142 5.04 0.41 -14.05
N ARG A 143 5.19 -0.50 -13.09
CA ARG A 143 5.57 -1.89 -13.31
C ARG A 143 4.83 -2.82 -12.36
N ARG A 144 4.63 -4.06 -12.79
CA ARG A 144 4.07 -5.13 -11.96
C ARG A 144 4.93 -5.39 -10.72
N LEU A 145 4.30 -5.60 -9.57
CA LEU A 145 4.98 -5.83 -8.28
C LEU A 145 5.89 -7.07 -8.31
N GLU A 146 5.50 -8.09 -9.08
CA GLU A 146 6.30 -9.28 -9.40
C GLU A 146 7.68 -8.93 -9.94
N ASN A 147 7.72 -7.96 -10.85
CA ASN A 147 8.95 -7.53 -11.49
C ASN A 147 9.76 -6.57 -10.60
N ILE A 148 9.11 -5.87 -9.68
CA ILE A 148 9.78 -4.91 -8.79
C ILE A 148 10.51 -5.66 -7.68
N CYS A 149 9.83 -6.59 -7.00
CA CYS A 149 10.43 -7.33 -5.88
C CYS A 149 9.73 -8.66 -5.59
N TRP A 150 8.44 -8.79 -5.88
CA TRP A 150 7.64 -9.85 -5.27
C TRP A 150 8.05 -11.26 -5.69
N ARG A 151 8.53 -11.48 -6.93
CA ARG A 151 9.03 -12.81 -7.33
C ARG A 151 10.21 -13.27 -6.47
N GLN A 152 11.11 -12.36 -6.10
CA GLN A 152 12.23 -12.70 -5.23
C GLN A 152 11.77 -12.91 -3.79
N LEU A 153 10.74 -12.20 -3.33
CA LEU A 153 10.24 -12.40 -1.97
C LEU A 153 9.47 -13.71 -1.84
N GLU A 154 8.63 -14.06 -2.83
CA GLU A 154 7.79 -15.26 -2.77
C GLU A 154 8.52 -16.57 -3.09
N ASP A 155 9.73 -16.49 -3.62
CA ASP A 155 10.59 -17.63 -3.91
C ASP A 155 11.18 -18.21 -2.61
N PRO A 156 10.89 -19.47 -2.24
CA PRO A 156 11.40 -20.08 -1.01
C PRO A 156 12.92 -20.29 -1.01
N ASP A 157 13.57 -20.29 -2.18
CA ASP A 157 15.02 -20.43 -2.32
C ASP A 157 15.74 -19.06 -2.27
N SER A 158 14.98 -17.97 -2.30
CA SER A 158 15.53 -16.62 -2.19
C SER A 158 15.86 -16.28 -0.73
N PRO A 159 17.04 -15.68 -0.46
CA PRO A 159 17.39 -15.24 0.88
C PRO A 159 16.70 -13.92 1.29
N PHE A 160 15.95 -13.28 0.38
CA PHE A 160 15.36 -11.96 0.61
C PHE A 160 13.92 -12.06 1.09
N GLU A 161 13.63 -11.48 2.26
CA GLU A 161 12.28 -11.46 2.83
C GLU A 161 11.65 -10.06 2.90
N VAL A 162 12.44 -9.00 2.65
CA VAL A 162 12.02 -7.60 2.71
C VAL A 162 12.63 -6.84 1.53
N SER A 163 11.84 -5.96 0.91
CA SER A 163 12.29 -5.06 -0.15
C SER A 163 11.80 -3.64 0.09
N VAL A 164 12.71 -2.68 -0.01
CA VAL A 164 12.43 -1.25 0.18
C VAL A 164 13.26 -0.42 -0.81
N PRO A 165 12.80 0.79 -1.19
CA PRO A 165 13.63 1.73 -1.92
C PRO A 165 14.83 2.17 -1.08
N TRP A 166 16.03 2.00 -1.63
CA TRP A 166 17.25 2.52 -1.04
C TRP A 166 17.50 3.95 -1.51
N MET A 167 16.97 4.90 -0.75
CA MET A 167 17.01 6.32 -1.11
C MET A 167 18.39 6.91 -0.81
N TYR A 168 19.00 7.48 -1.85
CA TYR A 168 20.34 8.07 -1.84
C TYR A 168 21.47 7.16 -1.32
N GLY A 169 21.27 5.84 -1.30
CA GLY A 169 22.28 4.92 -0.77
C GLY A 169 22.48 4.99 0.75
N THR A 170 21.62 5.71 1.48
CA THR A 170 21.82 5.97 2.92
C THR A 170 20.61 5.63 3.77
N VAL A 171 19.40 5.74 3.22
CA VAL A 171 18.16 5.56 4.00
C VAL A 171 17.18 4.65 3.29
N MET A 172 16.45 3.87 4.07
CA MET A 172 15.29 3.15 3.57
C MET A 172 14.12 4.12 3.47
N ALA A 173 13.52 4.24 2.29
CA ALA A 173 12.29 5.01 2.17
C ALA A 173 11.09 4.14 2.58
N ASN A 174 10.26 4.63 3.50
CA ASN A 174 9.14 3.88 4.06
C ASN A 174 7.86 3.98 3.23
N HIS A 175 7.77 4.86 2.22
CA HIS A 175 6.57 5.00 1.39
C HIS A 175 6.24 3.75 0.56
N PHE A 176 7.23 2.89 0.27
CA PHE A 176 7.05 1.57 -0.33
C PHE A 176 7.81 0.53 0.50
N VAL A 177 7.12 -0.48 1.01
CA VAL A 177 7.78 -1.57 1.75
C VAL A 177 7.09 -2.88 1.40
N ALA A 178 7.84 -3.85 0.88
CA ALA A 178 7.35 -5.20 0.64
C ALA A 178 7.99 -6.17 1.64
N SER A 179 7.21 -7.11 2.16
CA SER A 179 7.71 -8.10 3.12
C SER A 179 6.90 -9.40 3.07
N ARG A 180 7.58 -10.49 3.42
CA ARG A 180 6.92 -11.73 3.86
C ARG A 180 6.20 -11.53 5.18
N LYS A 181 5.09 -12.27 5.34
CA LYS A 181 4.33 -12.30 6.60
C LYS A 181 5.22 -12.79 7.75
N GLY A 182 5.06 -12.19 8.93
CA GLY A 182 5.76 -12.61 10.14
C GLY A 182 7.24 -12.24 10.19
N ASN A 183 7.75 -11.46 9.22
CA ASN A 183 9.16 -11.13 9.13
C ASN A 183 9.66 -10.42 10.43
N PRO A 184 10.72 -10.93 11.08
CA PRO A 184 11.19 -10.40 12.37
C PRO A 184 11.79 -8.99 12.29
N PHE A 185 12.27 -8.56 11.12
CA PHE A 185 12.75 -7.19 10.93
C PHE A 185 11.58 -6.21 10.94
N ILE A 186 10.52 -6.49 10.16
CA ILE A 186 9.31 -5.65 10.14
C ILE A 186 8.69 -5.52 11.54
N LYS A 187 8.61 -6.63 12.29
CA LYS A 187 8.09 -6.60 13.67
C LYS A 187 8.88 -5.64 14.57
N ARG A 188 10.21 -5.72 14.54
CA ARG A 188 11.06 -4.88 15.40
C ARG A 188 11.03 -3.43 14.95
N TRP A 189 11.07 -3.19 13.65
CA TRP A 189 10.98 -1.85 13.08
C TRP A 189 9.65 -1.18 13.43
N SER A 190 8.53 -1.92 13.37
CA SER A 190 7.22 -1.38 13.75
C SER A 190 7.12 -1.07 15.25
N GLN A 191 7.73 -1.90 16.10
CA GLN A 191 7.73 -1.72 17.55
C GLN A 191 8.56 -0.50 18.01
N GLN A 192 9.59 -0.10 17.27
CA GLN A 192 10.39 1.09 17.64
C GLN A 192 9.54 2.37 17.69
N TRP A 193 8.47 2.45 16.90
CA TRP A 193 7.52 3.57 16.94
C TRP A 193 6.72 3.66 18.24
N ASP A 194 6.52 2.53 18.92
CA ASP A 194 5.87 2.47 20.24
C ASP A 194 6.82 2.94 21.36
N CYS A 195 8.13 2.78 21.16
CA CYS A 195 9.16 3.06 22.17
C CYS A 195 9.75 4.48 22.11
N GLY A 196 9.53 5.24 21.01
CA GLY A 196 10.47 6.29 20.59
C GLY A 196 9.96 7.73 20.49
N LEU A 197 8.66 8.01 20.67
CA LEU A 197 8.12 9.39 20.57
C LEU A 197 7.72 10.01 21.91
N VAL A 198 8.16 9.42 23.04
CA VAL A 198 8.03 10.02 24.37
C VAL A 198 9.37 10.66 24.77
N GLY A 199 9.77 11.69 24.02
CA GLY A 199 10.83 12.61 24.45
C GLY A 199 10.18 13.97 24.75
N PRO A 200 10.31 14.52 25.97
CA PRO A 200 9.83 15.88 26.23
C PRO A 200 10.62 16.86 25.35
N LEU A 201 9.92 17.77 24.69
CA LEU A 201 10.49 19.05 24.25
C LEU A 201 10.76 19.93 25.47
#